data_AF-W6RI45-F1
#
_entry.id   AF-W6RI45-F1
#
_cell.length_a   1.000
_cell.length_b   1.000
_cell.length_c   1.000
_cell.angle_alpha   90.00
_cell.angle_beta   90.00
_cell.angle_gamma   90.00
#
_symmetry.space_group_name_H-M   'P 1'
#
loop_
_entity.id
_entity.type
_entity.pdbx_description
1 polymer ?
#
loop_
_entity_poly.entity_id
_entity_poly.type
_entity_poly.pdbx_seq_one_letter_code
_entity_poly.pdbx_strand_id
1 'polypeptide(L)' 'METYTAMRHFADSWGLLAMALFFIGVVLFTLRPGGRESANEAASIPLKDD' A
#
# COMPACT_ATOMS: atom_id res chain seq x y z
N MET A 1 -7.02 -13.42 -36.00
CA MET A 1 -7.54 -12.11 -35.56
C MET A 1 -8.17 -12.22 -34.17
N GLU A 2 -9.13 -13.12 -33.94
CA GLU A 2 -9.74 -13.39 -32.62
C GLU A 2 -8.74 -13.58 -31.46
N THR A 3 -7.82 -14.56 -31.57
CA THR A 3 -6.85 -14.87 -30.50
C THR A 3 -5.88 -13.71 -30.22
N TYR A 4 -5.43 -13.01 -31.26
CA TYR A 4 -4.53 -11.86 -31.12
C TYR A 4 -5.22 -10.70 -30.40
N THR A 5 -6.47 -10.40 -30.77
CA THR A 5 -7.27 -9.35 -30.13
C THR A 5 -7.50 -9.65 -28.65
N ALA A 6 -7.83 -10.90 -28.29
CA ALA A 6 -7.97 -11.31 -26.89
C ALA A 6 -6.66 -11.15 -26.11
N MET A 7 -5.54 -11.58 -26.68
CA MET A 7 -4.22 -11.51 -26.03
C MET A 7 -3.72 -10.06 -25.89
N ARG A 8 -4.04 -9.20 -26.85
CA ARG A 8 -3.78 -7.76 -26.81
C ARG A 8 -4.58 -7.06 -25.71
N HIS A 9 -5.89 -7.31 -25.63
CA HIS A 9 -6.72 -6.73 -24.58
C HIS A 9 -6.26 -7.12 -23.18
N PHE A 10 -5.82 -8.37 -23.00
CA PHE A 10 -5.20 -8.82 -21.75
C PHE A 10 -3.93 -8.04 -21.44
N ALA A 11 -3.01 -7.92 -22.40
CA ALA A 11 -1.75 -7.19 -22.24
C ALA A 11 -1.96 -5.69 -21.93
N ASP A 12 -2.90 -5.04 -22.62
CA ASP A 12 -3.22 -3.62 -22.42
C ASP A 12 -3.74 -3.34 -20.99
N SER A 13 -4.38 -4.31 -20.34
CA SER A 13 -4.94 -4.15 -19.00
C SER A 13 -3.91 -4.24 -17.85
N TRP A 14 -2.73 -4.82 -18.11
CA TRP A 14 -1.77 -5.15 -17.06
C TRP A 14 -1.06 -3.93 -16.48
N GLY A 15 -0.82 -2.90 -17.29
CA GLY A 15 -0.27 -1.61 -16.82
C GLY A 15 -1.21 -0.90 -15.85
N LEU A 16 -2.51 -0.88 -16.16
CA LEU A 16 -3.54 -0.30 -15.29
C LEU A 16 -3.67 -1.10 -13.99
N LEU A 17 -3.64 -2.44 -14.06
CA LEU A 17 -3.68 -3.30 -12.88
C LEU A 17 -2.48 -3.05 -11.95
N ALA A 18 -1.27 -2.97 -12.52
CA ALA A 18 -0.07 -2.68 -11.75
C ALA A 18 -0.16 -1.32 -11.04
N MET A 19 -0.67 -0.28 -11.73
CA MET A 19 -0.85 1.04 -11.14
C MET A 19 -1.88 1.03 -9.99
N ALA A 20 -2.99 0.31 -10.16
CA ALA A 20 -4.01 0.16 -9.12
C ALA A 20 -3.46 -0.58 -7.88
N LEU A 21 -2.75 -1.70 -8.09
CA LEU A 21 -2.12 -2.45 -6.99
C LEU A 21 -1.05 -1.63 -6.27
N PHE A 22 -0.23 -0.88 -7.00
CA PHE A 22 0.76 0.03 -6.40
C PHE A 22 0.07 1.09 -5.54
N PHE A 23 -0.97 1.73 -6.07
CA PHE A 23 -1.72 2.75 -5.32
C PHE A 23 -2.32 2.18 -4.04
N ILE A 24 -2.99 1.03 -4.11
CA ILE A 24 -3.55 0.35 -2.92
C ILE A 24 -2.41 0.00 -1.95
N GLY A 25 -1.28 -0.49 -2.44
CA GLY A 25 -0.10 -0.78 -1.63
C GLY A 25 0.40 0.44 -0.84
N VAL A 26 0.48 1.61 -1.49
CA VAL A 26 0.84 2.87 -0.83
C VAL A 26 -0.21 3.27 0.21
N VAL A 27 -1.51 3.21 -0.14
CA VAL A 27 -2.59 3.53 0.80
C VAL A 27 -2.54 2.64 2.04
N LEU A 28 -2.39 1.32 1.86
CA LEU A 28 -2.27 0.38 2.96
C LEU A 28 -1.00 0.62 3.80
N PHE A 29 0.12 0.97 3.16
CA PHE A 29 1.35 1.32 3.87
C PHE A 29 1.18 2.60 4.70
N THR A 30 0.60 3.65 4.14
CA THR A 30 0.36 4.93 4.83
C THR A 30 -0.64 4.77 5.99
N LEU A 31 -1.68 3.97 5.79
CA LEU A 31 -2.69 3.71 6.81
C LEU A 31 -2.31 2.59 7.79
N ARG A 32 -1.15 1.93 7.60
CA ARG A 32 -0.70 0.83 8.45
C ARG A 32 -0.62 1.32 9.91
N PRO A 33 -1.44 0.78 10.83
CA PRO A 33 -1.40 1.17 12.23
C PRO A 33 -0.16 0.56 12.88
N GLY A 34 0.95 1.30 12.88
CA GLY A 34 2.23 0.87 13.46
C GLY A 34 2.97 1.97 14.21
N GLY A 35 2.84 3.23 13.81
CA GLY A 35 3.51 4.35 14.49
C GLY A 35 2.91 4.70 15.86
N ARG A 36 1.72 4.18 16.18
CA ARG A 36 1.00 4.54 17.40
C ARG A 36 1.65 3.99 18.66
N GLU A 37 2.26 2.81 18.58
CA GLU A 37 2.97 2.19 19.71
C GLU A 37 4.26 2.95 20.03
N SER A 38 5.10 3.21 19.02
CA SER A 38 6.32 4.01 19.18
C SER A 38 6.02 5.45 19.63
N ALA A 39 4.93 6.05 19.14
CA ALA A 39 4.51 7.37 19.59
C ALA A 39 4.01 7.37 21.05
N ASN A 40 3.25 6.35 21.46
CA ASN A 40 2.82 6.19 22.85
C ASN A 40 4.01 5.94 23.78
N GLU A 41 4.96 5.10 23.36
CA GLU A 41 6.16 4.83 24.14
C GLU A 41 7.00 6.10 24.33
N ALA A 42 7.24 6.86 23.25
CA ALA A 42 7.94 8.15 23.34
C ALA A 42 7.21 9.18 24.21
N ALA A 43 5.87 9.25 24.12
CA ALA A 43 5.06 10.13 24.96
C ALA A 43 5.07 9.73 26.45
N SER A 44 5.35 8.46 26.76
CA SER A 44 5.46 7.98 28.15
C SER A 44 6.83 8.24 28.78
N ILE A 45 7.86 8.59 28.00
CA ILE A 45 9.22 8.85 28.51
C ILE A 45 9.23 9.96 29.58
N PRO A 46 8.57 11.12 29.40
CA PRO A 46 8.56 12.18 30.42
C PRO A 46 7.70 11.87 31.65
N LEU A 47 6.86 10.83 31.59
CA LEU A 47 5.92 10.42 32.65
C LEU A 47 6.40 9.17 33.41
N LYS A 48 7.50 8.56 32.96
CA LYS A 48 8.21 7.52 33.69
C LYS A 48 9.11 8.22 34.70
N ASP A 49 8.57 8.45 35.90
CA ASP A 49 9.32 8.88 37.07
C ASP A 49 10.22 7.74 37.56
N ASP A 50 11.52 7.84 37.28
CA ASP A 50 12.56 7.45 38.23
C ASP A 50 12.91 8.68 39.08
#